data_AF-A0A1Y5K704-F1
#
_entry.id   AF-A0A1Y5K704-F1
#
_cell.length_a   1.000
_cell.length_b   1.000
_cell.length_c   1.000
_cell.angle_alpha   90.00
_cell.angle_beta   90.00
_cell.angle_gamma   90.00
#
_symmetry.space_group_name_H-M   'P 1'
#
loop_
_entity.id
_entity.type
_entity.pdbx_description
1 polymer ?
#
loop_
_entity_poly.entity_id
_entity_poly.type
_entity_poly.pdbx_seq_one_letter_code
_entity_poly.pdbx_strand_id
1 'polypeptide(L)' 'MGHHQNIDFFRFPKQGDLHRVEVTFNRDLENKILGRMLRNDHEEPGVTIIMLDDGRVVLDTECQYSLI' A
#
# COMPACT_ATOMS: atom_id res chain seq x y z
N MET A 1 -16.39 6.67 -3.20
CA MET A 1 -16.25 8.10 -2.87
C MET A 1 -15.81 8.16 -1.42
N GLY A 2 -14.61 8.68 -1.14
CA GLY A 2 -14.00 8.66 0.20
C GLY A 2 -13.52 10.04 0.57
N HIS A 3 -14.15 10.63 1.59
CA HIS A 3 -13.72 11.87 2.22
C HIS A 3 -13.41 11.53 3.67
N HIS A 4 -12.14 11.62 4.04
CA HIS A 4 -11.67 11.35 5.40
C HIS A 4 -11.35 12.68 6.08
N GLN A 5 -11.89 12.89 7.27
CA GLN A 5 -11.75 14.16 8.00
C GLN A 5 -10.30 14.50 8.39
N ASN A 6 -9.41 13.53 8.31
CA ASN A 6 -7.99 13.67 8.64
C ASN A 6 -7.07 13.76 7.41
N ILE A 7 -7.66 13.89 6.21
CA ILE A 7 -6.95 14.25 4.99
C ILE A 7 -7.50 15.58 4.51
N ASP A 8 -6.71 16.63 4.72
CA ASP A 8 -6.95 17.96 4.16
C ASP A 8 -5.61 18.57 3.68
N PHE A 9 -5.61 19.86 3.36
CA PHE A 9 -4.42 20.53 2.86
C PHE A 9 -3.27 20.60 3.88
N PHE A 10 -3.59 20.65 5.18
CA PHE A 10 -2.64 20.81 6.27
C PHE A 10 -2.44 19.53 7.08
N ARG A 11 -3.43 18.64 7.06
CA ARG A 11 -3.44 17.41 7.84
C ARG A 11 -3.42 16.20 6.92
N PHE A 12 -2.48 15.30 7.21
CA PHE A 12 -2.42 13.98 6.62
C PHE A 12 -2.32 12.94 7.73
N PRO A 13 -2.79 11.70 7.50
CA PRO A 13 -2.60 10.58 8.40
C PRO A 13 -1.12 10.40 8.70
N LYS A 14 -0.80 10.01 9.93
CA LYS A 14 0.56 9.61 10.25
C LYS A 14 0.98 8.43 9.37
N GLN A 15 2.05 8.62 8.59
CA GLN A 15 2.59 7.60 7.71
C GLN A 15 3.71 6.82 8.40
N GLY A 16 3.70 5.51 8.20
CA GLY A 16 4.77 4.60 8.59
C GLY A 16 5.92 4.59 7.59
N ASP A 17 6.88 3.71 7.86
CA ASP A 17 8.02 3.51 6.98
C ASP A 17 7.60 2.91 5.63
N LEU A 18 8.32 3.31 4.59
CA LEU A 18 8.13 2.80 3.23
C LEU A 18 9.14 1.69 2.96
N HIS A 19 8.64 0.50 2.69
CA HIS A 19 9.47 -0.68 2.49
C HIS A 19 9.43 -1.18 1.04
N ARG A 20 10.43 -2.02 0.74
CA ARG A 20 10.34 -2.95 -0.38
C ARG A 20 9.46 -4.12 0.05
N VAL A 21 8.60 -4.56 -0.85
CA VAL A 21 7.65 -5.63 -0.57
C VAL A 21 7.64 -6.65 -1.67
N GLU A 22 7.36 -7.88 -1.29
CA GLU A 22 6.91 -8.93 -2.21
C GLU A 22 5.38 -8.94 -2.20
N VAL A 23 4.77 -8.99 -3.38
CA VAL A 23 3.31 -8.92 -3.57
C VAL A 23 2.83 -10.18 -4.28
N THR A 24 1.71 -10.71 -3.80
CA THR A 24 0.96 -11.81 -4.42
C THR A 24 -0.51 -11.43 -4.57
N PHE A 25 -1.20 -12.12 -5.49
CA PHE A 25 -2.61 -11.92 -5.77
C PHE A 25 -3.38 -13.22 -5.56
N ASN A 26 -4.63 -13.12 -5.08
CA ASN A 26 -5.53 -14.28 -4.93
C ASN A 26 -4.92 -15.46 -4.14
N ARG A 27 -4.00 -15.19 -3.18
CA ARG A 27 -3.26 -16.21 -2.41
C ARG A 27 -2.38 -17.15 -3.27
N ASP A 28 -2.03 -16.73 -4.48
CA ASP A 28 -1.06 -17.43 -5.31
C ASP A 28 0.35 -17.23 -4.75
N LEU A 29 0.92 -18.31 -4.19
CA LEU A 29 2.26 -18.27 -3.58
C LEU A 29 3.39 -18.50 -4.59
N GLU A 30 3.06 -18.90 -5.82
CA GLU A 30 4.06 -19.17 -6.86
C GLU A 30 4.37 -17.91 -7.66
N ASN A 31 3.34 -17.10 -7.96
CA ASN A 31 3.48 -15.88 -8.74
C ASN A 31 3.64 -14.65 -7.84
N LYS A 32 4.90 -14.29 -7.57
CA LYS A 32 5.31 -13.14 -6.77
C LYS A 32 5.88 -12.04 -7.65
N ILE A 33 5.60 -10.79 -7.28
CA ILE A 33 6.20 -9.61 -7.90
C ILE A 33 6.68 -8.65 -6.83
N LEU A 34 7.84 -8.03 -7.05
CA LEU A 34 8.36 -7.02 -6.13
C LEU A 34 7.67 -5.67 -6.36
N GLY A 35 7.60 -4.89 -5.29
CA GLY A 35 7.02 -3.55 -5.31
C GLY A 35 7.63 -2.64 -4.25
N ARG A 36 7.32 -1.36 -4.35
CA ARG A 36 7.70 -0.32 -3.37
C ARG A 36 6.42 0.26 -2.78
N MET A 37 6.36 0.35 -1.45
CA MET A 37 5.31 1.12 -0.79
C MET A 37 5.44 2.60 -1.14
N LEU A 38 4.36 3.20 -1.62
CA LEU A 38 4.22 4.63 -1.85
C LEU A 38 3.50 5.35 -0.71
N ARG A 39 2.69 4.60 0.06
CA ARG A 39 1.92 5.09 1.21
C ARG A 39 1.67 3.93 2.16
N ASN A 40 1.73 4.20 3.46
CA ASN A 40 1.42 3.25 4.53
C ASN A 40 0.90 4.05 5.74
N ASP A 41 -0.42 4.24 5.83
CA ASP A 41 -0.99 5.03 6.92
C ASP A 41 -1.13 4.19 8.21
N HIS A 42 -0.64 4.71 9.33
CA HIS A 42 -0.84 4.12 10.67
C HIS A 42 -2.08 4.65 11.40
N GLU A 43 -2.73 5.65 10.82
CA GLU A 43 -3.98 6.23 11.27
C GLU A 43 -5.03 6.07 10.16
N GLU A 44 -6.31 6.29 10.47
CA GLU A 44 -7.37 6.34 9.46
C GLU A 44 -6.92 7.20 8.26
N PRO A 45 -7.20 6.87 6.99
CA PRO A 45 -7.98 5.74 6.50
C PRO A 45 -7.27 4.38 6.55
N GLY A 46 -6.01 4.33 7.00
CA GLY A 46 -5.23 3.09 7.01
C GLY A 46 -4.91 2.62 5.58
N VAL A 47 -4.70 3.53 4.65
CA VAL A 47 -4.46 3.20 3.24
C VAL A 47 -2.99 2.85 3.03
N THR A 48 -2.76 1.69 2.43
CA THR A 48 -1.46 1.31 1.88
C THR A 48 -1.53 1.33 0.36
N ILE A 49 -0.57 1.99 -0.29
CA ILE A 49 -0.44 2.04 -1.75
C ILE A 49 0.92 1.45 -2.12
N ILE A 50 0.94 0.54 -3.09
CA ILE A 50 2.15 -0.16 -3.52
C ILE A 50 2.29 0.01 -5.03
N MET A 51 3.47 0.43 -5.49
CA MET A 51 3.85 0.43 -6.90
C MET A 51 4.67 -0.82 -7.19
N LEU A 52 4.15 -1.68 -8.06
CA LEU A 52 4.82 -2.89 -8.52
C LEU A 52 5.90 -2.54 -9.55
N ASP A 53 6.90 -3.40 -9.66
CA ASP A 53 8.03 -3.18 -10.58
C ASP A 53 7.66 -3.24 -12.06
N ASP A 54 6.50 -3.83 -12.38
CA ASP A 54 5.94 -3.80 -13.74
C ASP A 54 5.11 -2.53 -14.05
N GLY A 55 5.08 -1.57 -13.13
CA GLY A 55 4.44 -0.27 -13.29
C GLY A 55 2.97 -0.21 -12.84
N ARG A 56 2.37 -1.32 -12.39
CA ARG A 56 1.03 -1.29 -11.78
C ARG A 56 1.07 -0.66 -10.40
N VAL A 57 -0.05 -0.05 -9.99
CA VAL A 57 -0.24 0.48 -8.64
C VAL A 57 -1.45 -0.20 -8.03
N VAL A 58 -1.29 -0.74 -6.82
CA VAL A 58 -2.32 -1.52 -6.13
C VAL A 58 -2.48 -1.06 -4.68
N LEU A 59 -3.66 -1.29 -4.12
CA LEU A 59 -3.96 -1.15 -2.70
C LEU A 59 -3.66 -2.46 -1.96
N ASP A 60 -3.42 -2.38 -0.66
CA ASP A 60 -3.35 -3.56 0.21
C ASP A 60 -4.64 -4.39 0.22
N THR A 61 -5.78 -3.76 -0.01
CA THR A 61 -7.08 -4.45 -0.17
C THR A 61 -7.20 -5.26 -1.46
N GLU A 62 -6.30 -5.07 -2.42
CA GLU A 62 -6.30 -5.75 -3.73
C GLU A 62 -5.28 -6.89 -3.81
N CYS A 63 -4.43 -7.05 -2.79
CA CYS A 63 -3.29 -7.97 -2.82
C CYS A 63 -2.95 -8.55 -1.43
N GLN A 64 -1.94 -9.40 -1.37
CA GLN A 64 -1.23 -9.73 -0.13
C GLN A 64 0.23 -9.31 -0.31
N TYR A 65 0.88 -8.85 0.77
CA TYR A 65 2.28 -8.46 0.69
C TYR A 65 3.06 -8.83 1.96
N SER A 66 4.38 -8.95 1.83
CA SER A 66 5.30 -9.12 2.94
C SER A 66 6.51 -8.18 2.81
N LEU A 67 6.99 -7.67 3.94
CA LEU A 67 8.21 -6.86 4.01
C LEU A 67 9.44 -7.72 3.68
N ILE A 68 10.45 -7.09 3.08
CA ILE A 68 11.77 -7.68 2.76
C ILE A 68 12.83 -7.08 3.67
#